data_AF-A0A2V9CPF3-F1
#
_entry.id   AF-A0A2V9CPF3-F1
#
_cell.length_a   1.000
_cell.length_b   1.000
_cell.length_c   1.000
_cell.angle_alpha   90.00
_cell.angle_beta   90.00
_cell.angle_gamma   90.00
#
_symmetry.space_group_name_H-M   'P 1'
#
loop_
_entity.id
_entity.type
_entity.pdbx_description
1 polymer ?
#
loop_
_entity_poly.entity_id
_entity_poly.type
_entity_poly.pdbx_seq_one_letter_code
_entity_poly.pdbx_strand_id
1 'polypeptide(L)'
;MASTSTVLSSGSGNVVTVTIYLDGKGEIQVDPARPFEIFKSKHQQVLWRAGAGISHFNVDFKKDSPFAYRQFSDVEPYSGLVRRDVLGDPGKYYDYTVSAGGKSKDPGGVVNP
;
A
#
# COMPACT_ATOMS: atom_id res chain seq x y z
N MET A 1 -27.88 28.19 -14.92
CA MET A 1 -27.52 27.66 -13.60
C MET A 1 -26.18 26.97 -13.75
N ALA A 2 -25.09 27.60 -13.29
CA ALA A 2 -23.75 27.04 -13.38
C ALA A 2 -23.41 26.44 -12.01
N SER A 3 -23.35 25.11 -11.93
CA SER A 3 -22.88 24.43 -10.74
C SER A 3 -21.35 24.48 -10.74
N THR A 4 -20.79 25.37 -9.95
CA THR A 4 -19.36 25.42 -9.64
C THR A 4 -19.05 24.25 -8.71
N SER A 5 -18.55 23.14 -9.27
CA SER A 5 -17.96 22.08 -8.47
C SER A 5 -16.61 22.55 -7.96
N THR A 6 -16.59 23.00 -6.71
CA THR A 6 -15.37 23.27 -5.94
C THR A 6 -14.57 21.98 -5.84
N VAL A 7 -13.55 21.83 -6.70
CA VAL A 7 -12.54 20.79 -6.54
C VAL A 7 -11.73 21.17 -5.30
N LEU A 8 -12.08 20.56 -4.17
CA LEU A 8 -11.25 20.59 -2.97
C LEU A 8 -9.91 19.96 -3.34
N SER A 9 -8.92 20.80 -3.59
CA SER A 9 -7.51 20.41 -3.59
C SER A 9 -7.13 20.10 -2.14
N SER A 10 -7.55 18.94 -1.67
CA SER A 10 -7.05 18.34 -0.43
C SER A 10 -5.63 17.85 -0.72
N GLY A 11 -4.64 18.49 -0.10
CA GLY A 11 -3.20 18.29 -0.38
C GLY A 11 -2.85 16.84 -0.70
N SER A 12 -2.56 16.59 -1.97
CA SER A 12 -2.20 15.27 -2.48
C SER A 12 -0.83 14.88 -1.92
N GLY A 13 -0.82 14.21 -0.78
CA GLY A 13 0.33 13.42 -0.34
C GLY A 13 0.78 12.54 -1.50
N ASN A 14 2.08 12.46 -1.73
CA ASN A 14 2.63 11.70 -2.85
C ASN A 14 2.22 10.22 -2.71
N VAL A 15 1.54 9.65 -3.71
CA VAL A 15 1.03 8.28 -3.61
C VAL A 15 2.06 7.30 -4.18
N VAL A 16 2.43 6.30 -3.37
CA VAL A 16 3.17 5.12 -3.82
C VAL A 16 2.15 4.03 -4.11
N THR A 17 2.04 3.60 -5.37
CA THR A 17 1.09 2.55 -5.75
C THR A 17 1.76 1.19 -5.65
N VAL A 18 1.11 0.27 -4.94
CA VAL A 18 1.49 -1.15 -4.89
C VAL A 18 0.40 -1.95 -5.58
N THR A 19 0.71 -2.49 -6.75
CA THR A 19 -0.24 -3.28 -7.56
C THR A 19 -0.06 -4.75 -7.29
N ILE A 20 -1.14 -5.44 -6.91
CA ILE A 20 -1.18 -6.88 -6.67
C ILE A 20 -1.85 -7.52 -7.88
N TYR A 21 -1.29 -8.60 -8.42
CA TYR A 21 -1.85 -9.27 -9.59
C TYR A 21 -1.51 -10.76 -9.59
N LEU A 22 -2.17 -11.56 -10.43
CA LEU A 22 -1.78 -12.93 -10.71
C LEU A 22 -0.99 -12.99 -12.02
N ASP A 23 0.11 -13.73 -12.03
CA ASP A 23 0.80 -14.04 -13.28
C ASP A 23 0.08 -15.15 -14.08
N GLY A 24 0.63 -15.51 -15.25
CA GLY A 24 0.07 -16.55 -16.11
C GLY A 24 0.05 -17.96 -15.50
N LYS A 25 0.66 -18.17 -14.33
CA LYS A 25 0.61 -19.42 -13.55
C LYS A 25 -0.36 -19.32 -12.39
N GLY A 26 -1.05 -18.18 -12.24
CA GLY A 26 -1.94 -17.88 -11.13
C GLY A 26 -1.18 -17.62 -9.83
N GLU A 27 0.10 -17.25 -9.86
CA GLU A 27 0.86 -16.89 -8.66
C GLU A 27 0.75 -15.40 -8.36
N ILE A 28 0.70 -15.04 -7.07
CA ILE A 28 0.65 -13.64 -6.64
C ILE A 28 1.95 -12.93 -7.00
N GLN A 29 1.82 -11.78 -7.65
CA GLN A 29 2.89 -10.84 -7.90
C GLN A 29 2.51 -9.47 -7.35
N VAL A 30 3.53 -8.70 -7.01
CA VAL A 30 3.41 -7.35 -6.46
C VAL A 30 4.35 -6.45 -7.24
N ASP A 31 3.86 -5.30 -7.66
CA ASP A 31 4.63 -4.25 -8.33
C ASP A 31 4.57 -2.96 -7.49
N PRO A 32 5.71 -2.38 -7.08
CA PRO A 32 7.08 -2.81 -7.39
C PRO A 32 7.42 -4.18 -6.80
N ALA A 33 8.26 -4.95 -7.53
CA ALA A 33 8.73 -6.28 -7.11
C ALA A 33 9.73 -6.23 -5.94
N ARG A 34 10.29 -5.04 -5.66
CA ARG A 34 11.07 -4.75 -4.46
C ARG A 34 10.12 -4.28 -3.35
N PRO A 35 10.53 -4.38 -2.08
CA PRO A 35 9.82 -3.74 -0.99
C PRO A 35 9.45 -2.31 -1.37
N PHE A 36 8.18 -1.95 -1.20
CA PHE A 36 7.78 -0.57 -1.46
C PHE A 36 8.56 0.34 -0.52
N GLU A 37 8.95 1.51 -1.01
CA GLU A 37 9.64 2.52 -0.22
C GLU A 37 8.74 3.73 -0.04
N ILE A 38 8.53 4.16 1.20
CA ILE A 38 7.84 5.41 1.52
C ILE A 38 8.77 6.35 2.28
N PHE A 39 8.76 7.62 1.91
CA PHE A 39 9.55 8.68 2.52
C PHE A 39 8.63 9.56 3.38
N LYS A 40 8.86 9.58 4.70
CA LYS A 40 8.05 10.41 5.62
C LYS A 40 8.15 11.90 5.27
N SER A 41 9.35 12.37 4.95
CA SER A 41 9.63 13.73 4.47
C SER A 41 8.78 14.17 3.28
N LYS A 42 8.33 13.24 2.43
CA LYS A 42 7.52 13.50 1.23
C LYS A 42 6.01 13.38 1.46
N HIS A 43 5.57 13.17 2.71
CA HIS A 43 4.17 12.95 3.07
C HIS A 43 3.52 11.86 2.19
N GLN A 44 4.24 10.74 2.03
CA GLN A 44 3.79 9.65 1.19
C GLN A 44 2.79 8.74 1.88
N GLN A 45 1.88 8.17 1.08
CA GLN A 45 0.99 7.09 1.48
C GLN A 45 1.01 5.99 0.42
N VAL A 46 0.63 4.77 0.82
CA VAL A 46 0.49 3.63 -0.09
C VAL A 46 -0.95 3.53 -0.58
N LEU A 47 -1.10 3.33 -1.88
CA LEU A 47 -2.33 2.89 -2.52
C LEU A 47 -2.15 1.42 -2.94
N TRP A 48 -2.91 0.53 -2.31
CA TRP A 48 -2.99 -0.88 -2.69
C TRP A 48 -3.98 -1.03 -3.85
N ARG A 49 -3.54 -1.63 -4.96
CA ARG A 49 -4.33 -1.69 -6.18
C ARG A 49 -4.46 -3.11 -6.68
N ALA A 50 -5.68 -3.49 -7.06
CA ALA A 50 -5.93 -4.72 -7.81
C ALA A 50 -5.45 -4.56 -9.26
N GLY A 51 -4.63 -5.49 -9.71
CA GLY A 51 -4.12 -5.61 -11.08
C GLY A 51 -4.77 -6.78 -11.82
N ALA A 52 -4.13 -7.21 -12.92
CA ALA A 52 -4.68 -8.25 -13.78
C ALA A 52 -4.88 -9.58 -13.05
N GLY A 53 -6.00 -10.26 -13.36
CA GLY A 53 -6.30 -11.58 -12.80
C GLY A 53 -6.81 -11.57 -11.35
N ILE A 54 -7.00 -10.41 -10.71
CA ILE A 54 -7.63 -10.31 -9.40
C ILE A 54 -8.71 -9.24 -9.36
N SER A 55 -9.77 -9.52 -8.59
CA SER A 55 -10.81 -8.52 -8.25
C SER A 55 -10.76 -8.14 -6.77
N HIS A 56 -10.26 -9.05 -5.92
CA HIS A 56 -10.20 -8.87 -4.48
C HIS A 56 -8.84 -9.27 -3.93
N PHE A 57 -8.37 -8.53 -2.93
CA PHE A 57 -7.14 -8.84 -2.21
C PHE A 57 -7.24 -8.36 -0.76
N ASN A 58 -6.42 -8.95 0.09
CA ASN A 58 -6.15 -8.44 1.44
C ASN A 58 -4.65 -8.29 1.66
N VAL A 59 -4.28 -7.26 2.40
CA VAL A 59 -2.93 -6.98 2.87
C VAL A 59 -2.97 -6.97 4.39
N ASP A 60 -2.13 -7.75 5.05
CA ASP A 60 -2.08 -7.85 6.51
C ASP A 60 -0.64 -7.68 7.03
N PHE A 61 -0.42 -6.61 7.80
CA PHE A 61 0.80 -6.38 8.55
C PHE A 61 0.79 -7.19 9.85
N LYS A 62 1.62 -8.25 9.90
CA LYS A 62 1.58 -9.32 10.91
C LYS A 62 1.73 -8.86 12.36
N LYS A 63 2.58 -7.87 12.64
CA LYS A 63 2.83 -7.35 14.00
C LYS A 63 2.89 -5.83 14.01
N ASP A 64 3.80 -5.28 13.21
CA ASP A 64 4.03 -3.85 13.13
C ASP A 64 3.62 -3.33 11.74
N SER A 65 2.60 -2.48 11.71
CA SER A 65 2.32 -1.62 10.55
C SER A 65 2.95 -0.25 10.77
N PRO A 66 3.56 0.37 9.74
CA PRO A 66 4.00 1.77 9.83
C PRO A 66 2.82 2.76 9.76
N PHE A 67 1.60 2.27 9.51
CA PHE A 67 0.39 3.07 9.33
C PHE A 67 -0.56 2.98 10.53
N ALA A 68 -1.66 3.74 10.48
CA ALA A 68 -2.70 3.71 11.51
C ALA A 68 -3.40 2.34 11.59
N TYR A 69 -3.60 1.71 10.43
CA TYR A 69 -4.22 0.39 10.30
C TYR A 69 -3.18 -0.67 9.94
N ARG A 70 -3.54 -1.93 10.21
CA ARG A 70 -2.71 -3.10 9.93
C ARG A 70 -3.22 -3.92 8.75
N GLN A 71 -4.44 -3.66 8.30
CA GLN A 71 -5.09 -4.40 7.24
C GLN A 71 -5.61 -3.44 6.19
N PHE A 72 -5.48 -3.84 4.93
CA PHE A 72 -5.94 -3.09 3.77
C PHE A 72 -6.51 -4.05 2.73
N SER A 73 -7.39 -3.57 1.87
CA SER A 73 -8.05 -4.39 0.86
C SER A 73 -8.40 -3.57 -0.38
N ASP A 74 -9.03 -4.21 -1.36
CA ASP A 74 -9.62 -3.51 -2.50
C ASP A 74 -10.73 -2.51 -2.09
N VAL A 75 -11.35 -2.70 -0.93
CA VAL A 75 -12.40 -1.81 -0.38
C VAL A 75 -11.80 -0.64 0.40
N GLU A 76 -10.71 -0.89 1.14
CA GLU A 76 -9.97 0.12 1.90
C GLU A 76 -8.51 0.18 1.43
N PRO A 77 -8.25 0.77 0.24
CA PRO A 77 -6.97 0.61 -0.45
C PRO A 77 -5.91 1.63 -0.04
N TYR A 78 -6.26 2.68 0.71
CA TYR A 78 -5.32 3.72 1.12
C TYR A 78 -4.78 3.46 2.52
N SER A 79 -3.45 3.49 2.66
CA SER A 79 -2.81 3.29 3.96
C SER A 79 -2.94 4.49 4.91
N GLY A 80 -3.20 5.67 4.35
CA GLY A 80 -2.91 6.93 5.02
C GLY A 80 -1.41 7.16 5.22
N LEU A 81 -1.07 8.25 5.90
CA LEU A 81 0.33 8.61 6.17
C LEU A 81 0.96 7.67 7.21
N VAL A 82 2.29 7.56 7.15
CA VAL A 82 3.09 6.90 8.19
C VAL A 82 2.81 7.55 9.54
N ARG A 83 2.64 6.74 10.60
CA ARG A 83 2.40 7.28 11.94
C ARG A 83 3.57 8.14 12.41
N ARG A 84 3.28 9.10 13.28
CA ARG A 84 4.27 10.06 13.77
C ARG A 84 5.39 9.39 14.57
N ASP A 85 5.05 8.37 15.36
CA ASP A 85 5.93 7.58 16.24
C ASP A 85 6.87 6.61 15.50
N VAL A 86 6.59 6.31 14.23
CA VAL A 86 7.42 5.42 13.42
C VAL A 86 8.66 6.16 12.95
N LEU A 87 9.84 5.84 13.48
CA LEU A 87 11.10 6.39 12.97
C LEU A 87 11.40 5.81 11.58
N GLY A 88 11.90 6.66 10.67
CA GLY A 88 12.40 6.20 9.38
C GLY A 88 13.69 5.44 9.60
N ASP A 89 13.74 4.21 9.11
CA ASP A 89 14.90 3.32 9.22
C ASP A 89 15.00 2.50 7.92
N PRO A 90 15.89 2.87 7.00
CA PRO A 90 16.09 2.15 5.74
C PRO A 90 16.49 0.67 5.94
N GLY A 91 16.98 0.29 7.12
CA GLY A 91 17.33 -1.09 7.48
C GLY A 91 16.16 -1.90 8.02
N LYS A 92 15.02 -1.26 8.36
CA LYS A 92 13.84 -1.92 8.92
C LYS A 92 12.84 -2.27 7.82
N TYR A 93 12.58 -3.58 7.69
CA TYR A 93 11.52 -4.11 6.84
C TYR A 93 10.25 -4.35 7.66
N TYR A 94 9.11 -3.96 7.09
CA TYR A 94 7.78 -4.24 7.62
C TYR A 94 7.23 -5.47 6.92
N ASP A 95 7.04 -6.54 7.70
CA ASP A 95 6.48 -7.79 7.22
C ASP A 95 4.98 -7.66 7.03
N TYR A 96 4.52 -7.91 5.81
CA TYR A 96 3.10 -8.05 5.50
C TYR A 96 2.86 -9.21 4.54
N THR A 97 1.66 -9.75 4.63
CA THR A 97 1.15 -10.81 3.78
C THR A 97 0.10 -10.25 2.85
N VAL A 98 0.23 -10.55 1.56
CA VAL A 98 -0.79 -10.33 0.55
C VAL A 98 -1.54 -11.63 0.32
N SER A 99 -2.86 -11.61 0.39
CA SER A 99 -3.72 -12.75 0.08
C SER A 99 -4.68 -12.40 -1.05
N ALA A 100 -4.66 -13.19 -2.13
CA ALA A 100 -5.53 -13.01 -3.29
C ALA A 100 -5.73 -14.34 -4.03
N GLY A 101 -6.92 -14.57 -4.61
CA GLY A 101 -7.19 -15.77 -5.40
C GLY A 101 -6.95 -17.10 -4.67
N GLY A 102 -7.15 -17.14 -3.35
CA GLY A 102 -6.90 -18.33 -2.52
C GLY A 102 -5.42 -18.62 -2.21
N LYS A 103 -4.51 -17.71 -2.57
CA LYS A 103 -3.06 -17.82 -2.31
C LYS A 103 -2.60 -16.69 -1.39
N SER A 104 -1.37 -16.82 -0.88
CA SER A 104 -0.70 -15.79 -0.08
C SER A 104 0.78 -15.61 -0.45
N LYS A 105 1.32 -14.40 -0.28
CA LYS A 105 2.73 -14.05 -0.53
C LYS A 105 3.21 -12.94 0.42
N ASP A 106 4.48 -12.99 0.81
CA ASP A 106 5.11 -12.05 1.75
C ASP A 106 6.20 -11.19 1.04
N PRO A 107 5.83 -10.06 0.40
CA PRO A 107 6.76 -9.23 -0.38
C PRO A 107 7.60 -8.22 0.43
N GLY A 108 7.22 -7.87 1.66
CA GLY A 108 7.92 -6.89 2.52
C GLY A 108 7.81 -5.42 2.08
N GLY A 109 8.08 -4.47 3.00
CA GLY A 109 8.03 -3.01 2.74
C GLY A 109 9.03 -2.22 3.61
N VAL A 110 9.44 -1.01 3.21
CA VAL A 110 10.47 -0.20 3.88
C VAL A 110 10.00 1.26 4.08
N VAL A 111 10.37 1.85 5.21
CA VAL A 111 10.10 3.27 5.52
C VAL A 111 11.39 4.05 5.64
N ASN A 112 11.58 5.01 4.75
CA ASN A 112 12.70 5.95 4.76
C ASN A 112 12.33 7.27 5.48
N PRO A 113 13.32 7.95 6.08
CA PRO A 113 13.15 9.28 6.70
C PRO A 113 12.48 10.34 5.80
#